data_AF-A0A2S8R6R1-F1
#
_entry.id   AF-A0A2S8R6R1-F1
#
_cell.length_a   1.000
_cell.length_b   1.000
_cell.length_c   1.000
_cell.angle_alpha   90.00
_cell.angle_beta   90.00
_cell.angle_gamma   90.00
#
_symmetry.space_group_name_H-M   'P 1'
#
loop_
_entity.id
_entity.type
_entity.pdbx_description
1 polymer ?
#
loop_
_entity_poly.entity_id
_entity_poly.type
_entity_poly.pdbx_seq_one_letter_code
_entity_poly.pdbx_strand_id
1 'polypeptide(L)'
;MLKKLMSIVLILILIFGIMEISSARIGDSGYEGGISSGQAPGRTTFEYKEVVFITGEPIVFEGTVTITKNLRQDRNTGENVMTTNYTYRLSNAEYSATLNRALSHSTTLSEKEKGQTIEETRLNDGYSEIIRIGNEMYRLENYDYTKTNIKHSKPAVDYYAGNMWGRKTYRLGNGAGGRTVTVDISGEFYGYNQYWGTAETQILDYVIQSQSTTGDYTDKWGGTASVTLSTTTSQNMRYVENEPQTISFEGGFLETQHNNSVLQYTARLPEFDSEGISTDRIVEIKDSLQIETFPSSKRLLVPDLNHLRGHWAYRDIMALYSLEVFTGDASRFNPQEVMTRAEFADAIVRAAREVPQDPALVDSRVNRRVNTNNRNNEDETTQRFFDVSKNHKYYDSINSAFDRGIISGRGDGRFYPEDYITTADAITIIISTLGLENLAPQDGAITIFKDNSDIPKYARNSVYVAQKIGLIIGDERGYLKPMEYITKGRAAVIINKYINYMREDLKKDYRERIINY
;
A
#
# COMPACT_ATOMS: atom_id res chain seq x y z
N MET A 1 -14.69 -24.91 42.83
CA MET A 1 -14.53 -25.08 41.36
C MET A 1 -14.66 -23.78 40.56
N LEU A 2 -15.40 -22.76 41.02
CA LEU A 2 -15.58 -21.49 40.27
C LEU A 2 -14.29 -20.66 40.04
N LYS A 3 -13.32 -20.66 40.97
CA LYS A 3 -12.08 -19.88 40.82
C LYS A 3 -11.11 -20.43 39.76
N LYS A 4 -11.14 -21.74 39.46
CA LYS A 4 -10.32 -22.35 38.39
C LYS A 4 -10.87 -22.07 36.99
N LEU A 5 -12.19 -21.95 36.84
CA LEU A 5 -12.82 -21.59 35.55
C LEU A 5 -12.55 -20.12 35.18
N MET A 6 -12.61 -19.21 36.16
CA MET A 6 -12.33 -17.78 35.92
C MET A 6 -10.87 -17.53 35.51
N SER A 7 -9.92 -18.31 36.04
CA SER A 7 -8.51 -18.21 35.66
C SER A 7 -8.24 -18.73 34.24
N ILE A 8 -9.00 -19.72 33.76
CA ILE A 8 -8.88 -20.25 32.39
C ILE A 8 -9.49 -19.28 31.38
N VAL A 9 -10.58 -18.59 31.72
CA VAL A 9 -11.15 -17.53 30.86
C VAL A 9 -10.26 -16.29 30.80
N LEU A 10 -9.59 -15.93 31.91
CA LEU A 10 -8.65 -14.80 31.93
C LEU A 10 -7.34 -15.11 31.17
N ILE A 11 -6.90 -16.37 31.15
CA ILE A 11 -5.73 -16.82 30.37
C ILE A 11 -6.08 -16.97 28.87
N LEU A 12 -7.30 -17.35 28.51
CA LEU A 12 -7.73 -17.39 27.10
C LEU A 12 -7.86 -15.98 26.49
N ILE A 13 -8.29 -14.99 27.28
CA ILE A 13 -8.38 -13.59 26.84
C ILE A 13 -7.00 -12.92 26.75
N LEU A 14 -5.99 -13.41 27.48
CA LEU A 14 -4.61 -12.92 27.36
C LEU A 14 -3.85 -13.46 26.13
N ILE A 15 -4.26 -14.62 25.58
CA ILE A 15 -3.64 -15.21 24.37
C ILE A 15 -4.27 -14.67 23.08
N PHE A 16 -5.48 -14.12 23.15
CA PHE A 16 -6.08 -13.28 22.10
C PHE A 16 -5.87 -11.78 22.37
N GLY A 17 -4.75 -11.42 23.01
CA GLY A 17 -4.22 -10.07 22.86
C GLY A 17 -4.04 -9.83 21.37
N ILE A 18 -4.81 -8.88 20.83
CA ILE A 18 -4.69 -8.39 19.46
C ILE A 18 -3.21 -8.06 19.28
N MET A 19 -2.45 -8.96 18.65
CA MET A 19 -1.13 -8.62 18.17
C MET A 19 -1.40 -7.47 17.22
N GLU A 20 -0.92 -6.28 17.58
CA GLU A 20 -0.86 -5.20 16.62
C GLU A 20 0.09 -5.68 15.53
N ILE A 21 -0.51 -6.24 14.47
CA ILE A 21 0.18 -6.52 13.23
C ILE A 21 0.57 -5.14 12.71
N SER A 22 1.79 -4.71 13.07
CA SER A 22 2.48 -3.61 12.40
C SER A 22 2.66 -4.10 10.96
N SER A 23 1.82 -3.57 10.11
CA SER A 23 1.86 -3.72 8.67
C SER A 23 2.01 -2.34 8.07
N ALA A 24 2.71 -2.21 6.94
CA ALA A 24 2.60 -1.02 6.12
C ALA A 24 1.18 -0.91 5.59
N ARG A 25 0.64 0.30 5.58
CA ARG A 25 -0.74 0.56 5.25
C ARG A 25 -0.80 1.82 4.39
N ILE A 26 -1.81 1.90 3.52
CA ILE A 26 -1.93 3.00 2.57
C ILE A 26 -2.15 4.31 3.32
N GLY A 27 -1.23 5.26 3.16
CA GLY A 27 -1.41 6.60 3.72
C GLY A 27 -2.47 7.31 2.90
N ASP A 28 -3.59 7.69 3.51
CA ASP A 28 -4.51 8.60 2.84
C ASP A 28 -3.89 10.00 2.88
N SER A 29 -3.39 10.47 1.74
CA SER A 29 -2.89 11.85 1.56
C SER A 29 -4.03 12.88 1.45
N GLY A 30 -5.23 12.55 1.95
CA GLY A 30 -6.44 13.31 1.68
C GLY A 30 -7.05 12.97 0.31
N TYR A 31 -7.84 13.90 -0.24
CA TYR A 31 -8.46 13.72 -1.57
C TYR A 31 -7.74 14.50 -2.68
N GLU A 32 -6.98 15.57 -2.36
CA GLU A 32 -6.28 16.42 -3.31
C GLU A 32 -5.14 17.20 -2.64
N GLY A 33 -3.97 17.25 -3.30
CA GLY A 33 -3.03 18.38 -3.20
C GLY A 33 -2.23 18.57 -1.92
N GLY A 34 -2.40 17.70 -0.90
CA GLY A 34 -1.64 17.77 0.34
C GLY A 34 -0.99 16.46 0.75
N ILE A 35 -0.04 16.58 1.68
CA ILE A 35 0.63 15.46 2.32
C ILE A 35 0.09 15.28 3.74
N SER A 36 -0.04 14.04 4.18
CA SER A 36 -0.36 13.70 5.55
C SER A 36 0.81 12.99 6.23
N SER A 37 0.80 12.93 7.56
CA SER A 37 1.71 12.07 8.34
C SER A 37 1.57 10.58 8.03
N GLY A 38 0.63 10.20 7.18
CA GLY A 38 0.25 8.80 7.01
C GLY A 38 -0.33 8.27 8.32
N GLN A 39 -0.13 6.98 8.59
CA GLN A 39 -0.95 6.25 9.56
C GLN A 39 -0.37 6.14 10.98
N ALA A 40 -1.30 6.03 11.95
CA ALA A 40 -1.09 5.49 13.29
C ALA A 40 -2.23 4.51 13.65
N PRO A 41 -1.97 3.37 14.32
CA PRO A 41 -3.02 2.38 14.64
C PRO A 41 -4.22 2.99 15.37
N GLY A 42 -5.43 2.72 14.86
CA GLY A 42 -6.69 3.17 15.47
C GLY A 42 -6.99 4.67 15.38
N ARG A 43 -6.19 5.43 14.61
CA ARG A 43 -6.43 6.87 14.38
C ARG A 43 -6.98 7.11 12.99
N THR A 44 -8.02 7.93 12.92
CA THR A 44 -8.59 8.47 11.69
C THR A 44 -8.15 9.92 11.44
N THR A 45 -7.46 10.54 12.40
CA THR A 45 -6.95 11.91 12.33
C THR A 45 -5.44 11.90 12.16
N PHE A 46 -4.96 12.66 11.17
CA PHE A 46 -3.57 12.72 10.75
C PHE A 46 -3.09 14.17 10.68
N GLU A 47 -1.81 14.41 10.89
CA GLU A 47 -1.20 15.71 10.59
C GLU A 47 -1.21 15.90 9.08
N TYR A 48 -1.40 17.13 8.63
CA TYR A 48 -1.61 17.44 7.22
C TYR A 48 -1.02 18.79 6.84
N LYS A 49 -0.43 18.86 5.65
CA LYS A 49 0.05 20.08 5.02
C LYS A 49 -0.42 20.15 3.56
N GLU A 50 -0.91 21.29 3.13
CA GLU A 50 -1.22 21.55 1.71
C GLU A 50 -0.81 22.97 1.30
N VAL A 51 -0.67 23.21 0.01
CA VAL A 51 -0.38 24.52 -0.55
C VAL A 51 -1.58 25.01 -1.32
N VAL A 52 -1.97 26.26 -1.09
CA VAL A 52 -3.12 26.89 -1.71
C VAL A 52 -2.65 28.11 -2.50
N PHE A 53 -3.13 28.24 -3.75
CA PHE A 53 -2.66 29.25 -4.70
C PHE A 53 -3.69 30.36 -5.01
N ILE A 54 -4.83 30.41 -4.30
CA ILE A 54 -5.98 31.26 -4.65
C ILE A 54 -5.75 32.76 -4.48
N THR A 55 -4.73 33.16 -3.71
CA THR A 55 -4.35 34.56 -3.48
C THR A 55 -3.41 35.09 -4.55
N GLY A 56 -2.89 34.22 -5.42
CA GLY A 56 -1.81 34.57 -6.34
C GLY A 56 -0.41 34.50 -5.71
N GLU A 57 -0.32 34.07 -4.45
CA GLU A 57 0.92 33.64 -3.80
C GLU A 57 0.69 32.24 -3.19
N PRO A 58 1.66 31.30 -3.23
CA PRO A 58 1.51 30.01 -2.57
C PRO A 58 1.49 30.17 -1.05
N ILE A 59 0.37 29.81 -0.42
CA ILE A 59 0.24 29.80 1.04
C ILE A 59 0.18 28.35 1.52
N VAL A 60 1.12 28.00 2.38
CA VAL A 60 1.21 26.68 3.00
C VAL A 60 0.29 26.63 4.22
N PHE A 61 -0.67 25.72 4.24
CA PHE A 61 -1.53 25.46 5.40
C PHE A 61 -1.10 24.19 6.10
N GLU A 62 -1.11 24.21 7.44
CA GLU A 62 -0.81 23.04 8.27
C GLU A 62 -1.87 22.82 9.35
N GLY A 63 -2.07 21.56 9.74
CA GLY A 63 -3.01 21.20 10.79
C GLY A 63 -3.38 19.72 10.74
N THR A 64 -4.68 19.44 10.75
CA THR A 64 -5.17 18.06 10.80
C THR A 64 -6.21 17.75 9.73
N VAL A 65 -6.17 16.50 9.24
CA VAL A 65 -7.24 15.89 8.43
C VAL A 65 -7.81 14.70 9.18
N THR A 66 -9.14 14.56 9.18
CA THR A 66 -9.84 13.38 9.69
C THR A 66 -10.55 12.65 8.55
N ILE A 67 -10.34 11.34 8.44
CA ILE A 67 -10.79 10.50 7.33
C ILE A 67 -11.58 9.33 7.87
N THR A 68 -12.81 9.15 7.38
CA THR A 68 -13.67 8.02 7.76
C THR A 68 -14.23 7.36 6.52
N LYS A 69 -14.21 6.02 6.45
CA LYS A 69 -14.68 5.26 5.30
C LYS A 69 -15.78 4.29 5.72
N ASN A 70 -16.83 4.18 4.90
CA ASN A 70 -17.92 3.23 5.12
C ASN A 70 -18.20 2.48 3.83
N LEU A 71 -18.15 1.15 3.87
CA LEU A 71 -18.51 0.30 2.74
C LEU A 71 -19.94 -0.21 2.89
N ARG A 72 -20.74 0.00 1.85
CA ARG A 72 -22.10 -0.52 1.74
C ARG A 72 -22.30 -1.14 0.36
N GLN A 73 -23.20 -2.10 0.27
CA GLN A 73 -23.67 -2.59 -1.01
C GLN A 73 -24.95 -1.84 -1.36
N ASP A 74 -25.00 -1.27 -2.56
CA ASP A 74 -26.22 -0.68 -3.10
C ASP A 74 -27.24 -1.81 -3.34
N ARG A 75 -28.46 -1.62 -2.82
CA ARG A 75 -29.53 -2.62 -2.90
C ARG A 75 -30.15 -2.71 -4.30
N ASN A 76 -30.00 -1.67 -5.12
CA ASN A 76 -30.62 -1.58 -6.43
C ASN A 76 -29.68 -2.06 -7.53
N THR A 77 -28.40 -1.67 -7.48
CA THR A 77 -27.40 -2.06 -8.50
C THR A 77 -26.61 -3.31 -8.11
N GLY A 78 -26.58 -3.67 -6.82
CA GLY A 78 -25.75 -4.76 -6.28
C GLY A 78 -24.25 -4.41 -6.18
N GLU A 79 -23.85 -3.21 -6.61
CA GLU A 79 -22.47 -2.75 -6.57
C GLU A 79 -22.06 -2.34 -5.16
N ASN A 80 -20.76 -2.43 -4.86
CA ASN A 80 -20.22 -1.94 -3.60
C ASN A 80 -19.92 -0.44 -3.75
N VAL A 81 -20.42 0.36 -2.83
CA VAL A 81 -20.21 1.81 -2.77
C VAL A 81 -19.51 2.14 -1.45
N MET A 82 -18.32 2.72 -1.56
CA MET A 82 -17.54 3.24 -0.44
C MET A 82 -17.80 4.74 -0.29
N THR A 83 -18.27 5.17 0.88
CA THR A 83 -18.37 6.58 1.22
C THR A 83 -17.17 7.00 2.06
N THR A 84 -16.42 8.00 1.61
CA THR A 84 -15.28 8.56 2.34
C THR A 84 -15.55 10.00 2.72
N ASN A 85 -15.51 10.31 4.01
CA ASN A 85 -15.66 11.68 4.50
C ASN A 85 -14.30 12.23 4.94
N TYR A 86 -14.03 13.46 4.53
CA TYR A 86 -12.83 14.20 4.89
C TYR A 86 -13.22 15.45 5.68
N THR A 87 -12.51 15.72 6.77
CA THR A 87 -12.65 16.96 7.54
C THR A 87 -11.29 17.55 7.83
N TYR A 88 -11.05 18.76 7.34
CA TYR A 88 -9.80 19.48 7.47
C TYR A 88 -9.95 20.65 8.43
N ARG A 89 -8.94 20.84 9.26
CA ARG A 89 -8.76 22.01 10.11
C ARG A 89 -7.30 22.44 10.03
N LEU A 90 -7.04 23.43 9.19
CA LEU A 90 -5.70 23.90 8.89
C LEU A 90 -5.58 25.41 9.18
N SER A 91 -4.35 25.84 9.41
CA SER A 91 -4.01 27.24 9.67
C SER A 91 -2.62 27.58 9.15
N ASN A 92 -2.37 28.87 8.98
CA ASN A 92 -1.04 29.42 8.80
C ASN A 92 -0.95 30.68 9.67
N ALA A 93 0.03 30.71 10.58
CA ALA A 93 0.19 31.81 11.54
C ALA A 93 0.75 33.08 10.90
N GLU A 94 1.63 32.95 9.89
CA GLU A 94 2.28 34.06 9.19
C GLU A 94 1.26 34.92 8.44
N TYR A 95 0.33 34.28 7.72
CA TYR A 95 -0.72 34.95 6.95
C TYR A 95 -2.01 35.19 7.75
N SER A 96 -2.03 34.88 9.05
CA SER A 96 -3.25 34.86 9.87
C SER A 96 -4.41 34.13 9.17
N ALA A 97 -4.09 32.97 8.58
CA ALA A 97 -4.99 32.27 7.67
C ALA A 97 -5.53 30.98 8.28
N THR A 98 -6.77 30.63 7.93
CA THR A 98 -7.43 29.38 8.36
C THR A 98 -8.17 28.73 7.20
N LEU A 99 -8.12 27.41 7.12
CA LEU A 99 -8.87 26.60 6.17
C LEU A 99 -9.67 25.54 6.91
N ASN A 100 -10.99 25.60 6.74
CA ASN A 100 -11.90 24.55 7.19
C ASN A 100 -12.62 23.97 5.98
N ARG A 101 -12.52 22.66 5.81
CA ARG A 101 -13.10 21.94 4.68
C ARG A 101 -13.75 20.65 5.16
N ALA A 102 -14.96 20.38 4.69
CA ALA A 102 -15.65 19.12 4.92
C ALA A 102 -16.25 18.61 3.60
N LEU A 103 -15.83 17.42 3.19
CA LEU A 103 -16.24 16.79 1.92
C LEU A 103 -16.69 15.36 2.16
N SER A 104 -17.59 14.88 1.31
CA SER A 104 -18.00 13.48 1.26
C SER A 104 -17.87 12.98 -0.17
N HIS A 105 -17.17 11.88 -0.38
CA HIS A 105 -17.01 11.24 -1.68
C HIS A 105 -17.71 9.90 -1.70
N SER A 106 -18.34 9.56 -2.82
CA SER A 106 -18.84 8.22 -3.10
C SER A 106 -17.96 7.58 -4.18
N THR A 107 -17.40 6.42 -3.84
CA THR A 107 -16.63 5.58 -4.75
C THR A 107 -17.42 4.33 -5.07
N THR A 108 -17.81 4.15 -6.32
CA THR A 108 -18.42 2.90 -6.80
C THR A 108 -17.29 1.94 -7.18
N LEU A 109 -17.35 0.72 -6.67
CA LEU A 109 -16.38 -0.34 -6.94
C LEU A 109 -17.04 -1.37 -7.86
N SER A 110 -16.54 -1.45 -9.09
CA SER A 110 -17.00 -2.44 -10.07
C SER A 110 -15.88 -3.44 -10.32
N GLU A 111 -16.06 -4.66 -9.83
CA GLU A 111 -15.15 -5.78 -10.08
C GLU A 111 -15.25 -6.19 -11.56
N LYS A 112 -14.10 -6.32 -12.22
CA LYS A 112 -13.94 -6.71 -13.61
C LYS A 112 -13.11 -7.99 -13.68
N GLU A 113 -12.76 -8.42 -14.89
CA GLU A 113 -12.04 -9.66 -15.10
C GLU A 113 -10.68 -9.70 -14.36
N LYS A 114 -10.31 -10.90 -13.88
CA LYS A 114 -8.95 -11.25 -13.44
C LYS A 114 -8.38 -10.36 -12.31
N GLY A 115 -9.19 -10.04 -11.31
CA GLY A 115 -8.74 -9.31 -10.11
C GLY A 115 -8.55 -7.80 -10.32
N GLN A 116 -9.11 -7.26 -11.40
CA GLN A 116 -9.18 -5.82 -11.62
C GLN A 116 -10.47 -5.25 -11.03
N THR A 117 -10.34 -4.14 -10.32
CA THR A 117 -11.46 -3.35 -9.81
C THR A 117 -11.36 -1.95 -10.38
N ILE A 118 -12.43 -1.47 -10.99
CA ILE A 118 -12.54 -0.06 -11.38
C ILE A 118 -13.18 0.68 -10.21
N GLU A 119 -12.54 1.76 -9.79
CA GLU A 119 -13.03 2.65 -8.75
C GLU A 119 -13.40 3.98 -9.40
N GLU A 120 -14.68 4.35 -9.35
CA GLU A 120 -15.18 5.63 -9.84
C GLU A 120 -15.64 6.47 -8.65
N THR A 121 -14.95 7.59 -8.42
CA THR A 121 -15.20 8.48 -7.29
C THR A 121 -15.84 9.77 -7.75
N ARG A 122 -16.95 10.14 -7.11
CA ARG A 122 -17.64 11.41 -7.28
C ARG A 122 -17.76 12.13 -5.94
N LEU A 123 -17.85 13.45 -6.00
CA LEU A 123 -18.16 14.28 -4.84
C LEU A 123 -19.67 14.23 -4.58
N ASN A 124 -20.05 14.06 -3.31
CA ASN A 124 -21.43 14.14 -2.87
C ASN A 124 -21.80 15.61 -2.57
N ASP A 125 -23.07 15.93 -2.70
CA ASP A 125 -23.60 17.24 -2.29
C ASP A 125 -23.38 17.53 -0.80
N GLY A 126 -23.45 18.82 -0.43
CA GLY A 126 -23.26 19.26 0.96
C GLY A 126 -21.79 19.45 1.36
N TYR A 127 -20.89 19.57 0.39
CA TYR A 127 -19.52 19.99 0.63
C TYR A 127 -19.45 21.43 1.18
N SER A 128 -18.42 21.70 1.98
CA SER A 128 -18.14 23.05 2.45
C SER A 128 -16.65 23.29 2.52
N GLU A 129 -16.23 24.49 2.10
CA GLU A 129 -14.86 24.95 2.25
C GLU A 129 -14.86 26.46 2.46
N ILE A 130 -14.18 26.88 3.53
CA ILE A 130 -14.03 28.27 3.90
C ILE A 130 -12.55 28.50 4.19
N ILE A 131 -11.96 29.37 3.38
CA ILE A 131 -10.58 29.83 3.54
C ILE A 131 -10.65 31.29 3.97
N ARG A 132 -9.98 31.62 5.07
CA ARG A 132 -9.84 33.00 5.58
C ARG A 132 -8.37 33.36 5.54
N ILE A 133 -8.05 34.52 5.00
CA ILE A 133 -6.67 35.02 4.88
C ILE A 133 -6.73 36.50 5.23
N GLY A 134 -6.18 36.86 6.40
CA GLY A 134 -6.39 38.18 6.98
C GLY A 134 -7.88 38.51 7.11
N ASN A 135 -8.32 39.58 6.44
CA ASN A 135 -9.72 40.03 6.44
C ASN A 135 -10.59 39.44 5.32
N GLU A 136 -9.97 38.74 4.36
CA GLU A 136 -10.68 38.17 3.23
C GLU A 136 -11.23 36.77 3.56
N MET A 137 -12.42 36.47 3.04
CA MET A 137 -13.05 35.16 3.16
C MET A 137 -13.38 34.64 1.77
N TYR A 138 -12.80 33.50 1.42
CA TYR A 138 -13.05 32.73 0.22
C TYR A 138 -13.98 31.59 0.58
N ARG A 139 -15.20 31.62 0.05
CA ARG A 139 -16.18 30.54 0.21
C ARG A 139 -16.27 29.76 -1.09
N LEU A 140 -16.13 28.45 -1.00
CA LEU A 140 -16.38 27.56 -2.13
C LEU A 140 -17.87 27.57 -2.46
N GLU A 141 -18.21 27.96 -3.69
CA GLU A 141 -19.58 28.00 -4.19
C GLU A 141 -19.93 26.78 -5.03
N ASN A 142 -19.00 26.38 -5.90
CA ASN A 142 -19.15 25.20 -6.73
C ASN A 142 -17.90 24.35 -6.67
N TYR A 143 -18.09 23.04 -6.67
CA TYR A 143 -17.03 22.07 -6.80
C TYR A 143 -17.48 20.88 -7.65
N ASP A 144 -16.96 20.84 -8.87
CA ASP A 144 -17.05 19.66 -9.73
C ASP A 144 -15.81 18.80 -9.50
N TYR A 145 -16.00 17.50 -9.25
CA TYR A 145 -14.89 16.58 -9.01
C TYR A 145 -15.21 15.19 -9.53
N THR A 146 -14.22 14.59 -10.18
CA THR A 146 -14.25 13.20 -10.60
C THR A 146 -12.86 12.60 -10.48
N LYS A 147 -12.79 11.37 -10.00
CA LYS A 147 -11.57 10.58 -9.92
C LYS A 147 -11.88 9.16 -10.36
N THR A 148 -11.01 8.59 -11.18
CA THR A 148 -11.14 7.20 -11.60
C THR A 148 -9.80 6.50 -11.50
N ASN A 149 -9.81 5.25 -11.05
CA ASN A 149 -8.62 4.40 -11.07
C ASN A 149 -8.97 2.96 -11.35
N ILE A 150 -7.96 2.26 -11.86
CA ILE A 150 -7.94 0.81 -11.95
C ILE A 150 -7.05 0.32 -10.82
N LYS A 151 -7.60 -0.54 -9.98
CA LYS A 151 -6.87 -1.33 -9.00
C LYS A 151 -6.73 -2.75 -9.52
N HIS A 152 -5.52 -3.28 -9.54
CA HIS A 152 -5.25 -4.68 -9.87
C HIS A 152 -4.70 -5.38 -8.63
N SER A 153 -5.57 -6.18 -8.02
CA SER A 153 -5.24 -6.93 -6.81
C SER A 153 -4.47 -8.19 -7.20
N LYS A 154 -3.19 -8.24 -6.84
CA LYS A 154 -2.35 -9.44 -6.92
C LYS A 154 -2.27 -10.08 -5.54
N PRO A 155 -1.79 -11.34 -5.42
CA PRO A 155 -1.85 -12.06 -4.16
C PRO A 155 -1.22 -11.30 -2.97
N ALA A 156 -0.11 -10.61 -3.20
CA ALA A 156 0.63 -9.89 -2.15
C ALA A 156 0.72 -8.38 -2.35
N VAL A 157 0.28 -7.86 -3.51
CA VAL A 157 0.42 -6.44 -3.87
C VAL A 157 -0.83 -5.97 -4.59
N ASP A 158 -1.35 -4.84 -4.18
CA ASP A 158 -2.35 -4.08 -4.92
C ASP A 158 -1.64 -3.00 -5.72
N TYR A 159 -1.74 -3.06 -7.04
CA TYR A 159 -1.26 -1.98 -7.92
C TYR A 159 -2.42 -1.10 -8.32
N TYR A 160 -2.23 0.21 -8.34
CA TYR A 160 -3.27 1.12 -8.81
C TYR A 160 -2.70 2.29 -9.57
N ALA A 161 -3.47 2.75 -10.55
CA ALA A 161 -3.18 3.95 -11.31
C ALA A 161 -4.49 4.58 -11.76
N GLY A 162 -4.48 5.89 -11.88
CA GLY A 162 -5.67 6.64 -12.26
C GLY A 162 -5.40 8.12 -12.46
N ASN A 163 -6.50 8.83 -12.62
CA ASN A 163 -6.51 10.24 -12.93
C ASN A 163 -7.68 10.92 -12.22
N MET A 164 -7.58 12.22 -12.07
CA MET A 164 -8.61 13.05 -11.47
C MET A 164 -8.73 14.39 -12.17
N TRP A 165 -9.93 14.95 -12.08
CA TRP A 165 -10.24 16.31 -12.48
C TRP A 165 -11.09 16.97 -11.40
N GLY A 166 -10.81 18.24 -11.18
CA GLY A 166 -11.57 19.08 -10.26
C GLY A 166 -11.70 20.49 -10.80
N ARG A 167 -12.82 21.15 -10.51
CA ARG A 167 -13.00 22.58 -10.72
C ARG A 167 -13.64 23.19 -9.49
N LYS A 168 -12.91 24.06 -8.80
CA LYS A 168 -13.41 24.80 -7.65
C LYS A 168 -13.68 26.25 -8.06
N THR A 169 -14.85 26.78 -7.71
CA THR A 169 -15.16 28.20 -7.85
C THR A 169 -15.38 28.80 -6.47
N TYR A 170 -14.52 29.73 -6.11
CA TYR A 170 -14.59 30.49 -4.86
C TYR A 170 -15.16 31.87 -5.10
N ARG A 171 -15.95 32.35 -4.15
CA ARG A 171 -16.39 33.75 -4.08
C ARG A 171 -15.79 34.43 -2.86
N LEU A 172 -15.28 35.66 -3.05
CA LEU A 172 -14.86 36.52 -1.95
C LEU A 172 -16.03 37.35 -1.41
N GLY A 173 -16.19 37.37 -0.08
CA GLY A 173 -17.08 38.30 0.62
C GLY A 173 -18.59 38.00 0.52
N ASN A 174 -19.40 38.89 1.13
CA ASN A 174 -20.86 38.74 1.28
C ASN A 174 -21.69 39.60 0.28
N GLY A 175 -21.06 40.38 -0.59
CA GLY A 175 -21.72 41.34 -1.50
C GLY A 175 -21.89 40.83 -2.94
N ALA A 176 -22.88 41.37 -3.66
CA ALA A 176 -23.28 40.94 -5.00
C ALA A 176 -22.31 41.29 -6.16
N GLY A 177 -21.19 41.96 -5.87
CA GLY A 177 -20.16 42.34 -6.87
C GLY A 177 -18.82 41.63 -6.66
N GLY A 178 -18.84 40.39 -6.16
CA GLY A 178 -17.67 39.72 -5.59
C GLY A 178 -16.64 39.20 -6.61
N ARG A 179 -15.36 39.31 -6.24
CA ARG A 179 -14.24 38.63 -6.89
C ARG A 179 -14.46 37.13 -6.88
N THR A 180 -14.34 36.49 -8.05
CA THR A 180 -14.39 35.03 -8.19
C THR A 180 -13.00 34.49 -8.50
N VAL A 181 -12.68 33.35 -7.91
CA VAL A 181 -11.45 32.60 -8.22
C VAL A 181 -11.84 31.20 -8.62
N THR A 182 -11.49 30.81 -9.84
CA THR A 182 -11.68 29.46 -10.36
C THR A 182 -10.33 28.74 -10.35
N VAL A 183 -10.34 27.51 -9.84
CA VAL A 183 -9.18 26.62 -9.80
C VAL A 183 -9.55 25.35 -10.55
N ASP A 184 -9.00 25.19 -11.74
CA ASP A 184 -9.05 23.95 -12.50
C ASP A 184 -7.88 23.05 -12.07
N ILE A 185 -8.18 21.79 -11.84
CA ILE A 185 -7.27 20.79 -11.31
C ILE A 185 -7.32 19.59 -12.25
N SER A 186 -6.17 19.15 -12.70
CA SER A 186 -6.01 17.88 -13.41
C SER A 186 -4.83 17.14 -12.83
N GLY A 187 -4.93 15.82 -12.73
CA GLY A 187 -3.78 15.07 -12.27
C GLY A 187 -3.87 13.59 -12.50
N GLU A 188 -2.72 12.96 -12.33
CA GLU A 188 -2.52 11.53 -12.39
C GLU A 188 -1.91 11.03 -11.08
N PHE A 189 -2.21 9.78 -10.75
CA PHE A 189 -1.63 9.14 -9.59
C PHE A 189 -1.42 7.67 -9.87
N TYR A 190 -0.40 7.13 -9.23
CA TYR A 190 -0.10 5.71 -9.30
C TYR A 190 0.63 5.30 -8.03
N GLY A 191 0.50 4.03 -7.70
CA GLY A 191 1.09 3.50 -6.50
C GLY A 191 0.91 2.02 -6.36
N TYR A 192 1.39 1.53 -5.23
CA TYR A 192 1.14 0.18 -4.79
C TYR A 192 0.91 0.14 -3.27
N ASN A 193 0.14 -0.86 -2.85
CA ASN A 193 -0.09 -1.17 -1.45
C ASN A 193 0.20 -2.66 -1.20
N GLN A 194 0.98 -2.96 -0.18
CA GLN A 194 1.28 -4.31 0.26
C GLN A 194 1.59 -4.32 1.75
N TYR A 195 1.78 -5.52 2.31
CA TYR A 195 2.10 -5.68 3.71
C TYR A 195 3.37 -4.93 4.16
N TRP A 196 4.44 -4.94 3.35
CA TRP A 196 5.76 -4.42 3.74
C TRP A 196 5.98 -2.94 3.48
N GLY A 197 5.18 -2.34 2.61
CA GLY A 197 5.32 -0.94 2.24
C GLY A 197 4.19 -0.45 1.37
N THR A 198 4.00 0.85 1.35
CA THR A 198 3.14 1.52 0.38
C THR A 198 3.93 2.63 -0.27
N ALA A 199 3.65 2.90 -1.54
CA ALA A 199 4.16 4.06 -2.23
C ALA A 199 3.03 4.61 -3.09
N GLU A 200 2.78 5.92 -2.96
CA GLU A 200 1.85 6.65 -3.79
C GLU A 200 2.56 7.88 -4.33
N THR A 201 2.37 8.12 -5.63
CA THR A 201 2.76 9.36 -6.28
C THR A 201 1.55 10.00 -6.90
N GLN A 202 1.44 11.31 -6.74
CA GLN A 202 0.38 12.11 -7.34
C GLN A 202 1.01 13.34 -7.97
N ILE A 203 0.67 13.60 -9.23
CA ILE A 203 1.11 14.78 -9.98
C ILE A 203 -0.15 15.57 -10.31
N LEU A 204 -0.22 16.81 -9.83
CA LEU A 204 -1.37 17.69 -9.98
C LEU A 204 -0.95 18.98 -10.65
N ASP A 205 -1.66 19.33 -11.71
CA ASP A 205 -1.56 20.61 -12.37
C ASP A 205 -2.79 21.46 -12.06
N TYR A 206 -2.52 22.70 -11.70
CA TYR A 206 -3.48 23.71 -11.33
C TYR A 206 -3.46 24.83 -12.36
N VAL A 207 -4.63 25.24 -12.81
CA VAL A 207 -4.83 26.48 -13.56
C VAL A 207 -5.74 27.37 -12.72
N ILE A 208 -5.20 28.50 -12.26
CA ILE A 208 -5.90 29.46 -11.43
C ILE A 208 -6.31 30.63 -12.30
N GLN A 209 -7.56 31.06 -12.17
CA GLN A 209 -8.10 32.23 -12.84
C GLN A 209 -8.89 33.05 -11.83
N SER A 210 -8.60 34.33 -11.73
CA SER A 210 -9.31 35.27 -10.87
C SER A 210 -9.92 36.37 -11.71
N GLN A 211 -11.14 36.76 -11.34
CA GLN A 211 -11.81 37.93 -11.89
C GLN A 211 -12.39 38.75 -10.73
N SER A 212 -11.94 40.00 -10.63
CA SER A 212 -12.48 40.98 -9.68
C SER A 212 -13.11 42.13 -10.45
N THR A 213 -14.35 42.49 -10.11
CA THR A 213 -14.99 43.69 -10.68
C THR A 213 -15.25 44.69 -9.56
N THR A 214 -14.59 45.83 -9.59
CA THR A 214 -14.77 46.92 -8.62
C THR A 214 -15.13 48.20 -9.37
N GLY A 215 -16.40 48.60 -9.33
CA GLY A 215 -16.90 49.72 -10.14
C GLY A 215 -16.77 49.42 -11.64
N ASP A 216 -16.13 50.32 -12.39
CA ASP A 216 -15.86 50.16 -13.83
C ASP A 216 -14.57 49.36 -14.12
N TYR A 217 -13.77 49.03 -13.10
CA TYR A 217 -12.50 48.33 -13.27
C TYR A 217 -12.68 46.81 -13.08
N THR A 218 -12.19 46.02 -14.05
CA THR A 218 -12.16 44.55 -13.96
C THR A 218 -10.71 44.09 -13.97
N ASP A 219 -10.23 43.61 -12.83
CA ASP A 219 -8.93 42.94 -12.73
C ASP A 219 -9.10 41.46 -13.08
N LYS A 220 -8.23 40.95 -13.96
CA LYS A 220 -8.21 39.55 -14.37
C LYS A 220 -6.79 39.06 -14.36
N TRP A 221 -6.54 38.04 -13.56
CA TRP A 221 -5.25 37.39 -13.53
C TRP A 221 -5.39 35.88 -13.61
N GLY A 222 -4.33 35.26 -14.12
CA GLY A 222 -4.24 33.82 -14.20
C GLY A 222 -2.84 33.35 -13.83
N GLY A 223 -2.75 32.10 -13.42
CA GLY A 223 -1.48 31.47 -13.11
C GLY A 223 -1.60 29.96 -13.15
N THR A 224 -0.45 29.30 -13.10
CA THR A 224 -0.39 27.84 -13.06
C THR A 224 0.42 27.38 -11.88
N ALA A 225 0.12 26.20 -11.36
CA ALA A 225 0.98 25.53 -10.40
C ALA A 225 1.04 24.04 -10.71
N SER A 226 2.17 23.42 -10.44
CA SER A 226 2.34 21.97 -10.51
C SER A 226 2.78 21.48 -9.14
N VAL A 227 2.10 20.47 -8.61
CA VAL A 227 2.32 19.90 -7.29
C VAL A 227 2.57 18.40 -7.45
N THR A 228 3.74 17.96 -7.02
CA THR A 228 4.12 16.54 -7.00
C THR A 228 4.19 16.07 -5.56
N LEU A 229 3.40 15.04 -5.25
CA LEU A 229 3.34 14.42 -3.94
C LEU A 229 3.93 13.01 -4.02
N SER A 230 4.72 12.64 -3.03
CA SER A 230 5.24 11.29 -2.86
C SER A 230 5.10 10.86 -1.40
N THR A 231 4.23 9.89 -1.17
CA THR A 231 3.98 9.32 0.16
C THR A 231 4.49 7.89 0.19
N THR A 232 5.38 7.58 1.14
CA THR A 232 5.92 6.23 1.30
C THR A 232 5.84 5.76 2.75
N THR A 233 5.32 4.55 2.93
CA THR A 233 5.43 3.79 4.17
C THR A 233 6.34 2.60 3.90
N SER A 234 7.34 2.36 4.74
CA SER A 234 8.24 1.21 4.58
C SER A 234 8.52 0.52 5.89
N GLN A 235 8.48 -0.80 5.87
CA GLN A 235 8.89 -1.66 6.97
C GLN A 235 10.25 -2.28 6.68
N ASN A 236 11.22 -1.86 7.47
CA ASN A 236 12.57 -2.37 7.42
C ASN A 236 12.81 -3.34 8.57
N MET A 237 13.64 -4.34 8.34
CA MET A 237 14.05 -5.34 9.31
C MET A 237 15.57 -5.37 9.34
N ARG A 238 16.14 -5.17 10.52
CA ARG A 238 17.59 -5.26 10.74
C ARG A 238 17.90 -6.20 11.88
N TYR A 239 18.98 -6.97 11.75
CA TYR A 239 19.48 -7.76 12.86
C TYR A 239 20.17 -6.84 13.87
N VAL A 240 19.84 -6.98 15.15
CA VAL A 240 20.45 -6.22 16.24
C VAL A 240 21.03 -7.22 17.22
N GLU A 241 22.35 -7.20 17.31
CA GLU A 241 23.12 -7.97 18.28
C GLU A 241 22.91 -7.42 19.69
N ASN A 242 23.04 -8.30 20.68
CA ASN A 242 23.02 -7.93 22.08
C ASN A 242 24.45 -7.69 22.56
N GLU A 243 24.68 -6.55 23.21
CA GLU A 243 25.97 -6.22 23.82
C GLU A 243 26.39 -7.23 24.91
N PRO A 244 25.51 -7.66 25.83
CA PRO A 244 25.90 -8.65 26.83
C PRO A 244 25.96 -10.03 26.20
N GLN A 245 27.13 -10.67 26.23
CA GLN A 245 27.30 -12.05 25.77
C GLN A 245 26.72 -13.09 26.75
N THR A 246 26.40 -12.69 27.98
CA THR A 246 25.77 -13.53 29.03
C THR A 246 24.24 -13.42 29.00
N ILE A 247 23.64 -13.54 27.83
CA ILE A 247 22.18 -13.58 27.63
C ILE A 247 21.84 -14.81 26.78
N SER A 248 20.62 -15.33 26.91
CA SER A 248 20.20 -16.59 26.28
C SER A 248 20.05 -16.54 24.75
N PHE A 249 20.30 -15.38 24.12
CA PHE A 249 20.22 -15.20 22.66
C PHE A 249 21.18 -14.11 22.17
N GLU A 250 21.88 -14.33 21.07
CA GLU A 250 22.93 -13.41 20.58
C GLU A 250 22.38 -12.08 20.05
N GLY A 251 21.13 -12.07 19.64
CA GLY A 251 20.48 -10.92 19.02
C GLY A 251 19.15 -11.33 18.43
N GLY A 252 18.53 -10.39 17.73
CA GLY A 252 17.25 -10.62 17.09
C GLY A 252 16.93 -9.55 16.08
N PHE A 253 15.95 -9.83 15.23
CA PHE A 253 15.50 -8.86 14.25
C PHE A 253 14.64 -7.78 14.91
N LEU A 254 14.91 -6.54 14.53
CA LEU A 254 14.12 -5.35 14.84
C LEU A 254 13.40 -4.94 13.57
N GLU A 255 12.08 -4.98 13.59
CA GLU A 255 11.23 -4.39 12.55
C GLU A 255 11.01 -2.91 12.88
N THR A 256 11.18 -2.02 11.91
CA THR A 256 11.01 -0.58 12.05
C THR A 256 10.21 -0.04 10.88
N GLN A 257 9.14 0.67 11.17
CA GLN A 257 8.30 1.33 10.19
C GLN A 257 8.67 2.81 10.10
N HIS A 258 8.83 3.30 8.87
CA HIS A 258 9.03 4.71 8.56
C HIS A 258 7.92 5.18 7.63
N ASN A 259 7.33 6.33 7.93
CA ASN A 259 6.46 7.04 6.98
C ASN A 259 7.12 8.37 6.63
N ASN A 260 7.22 8.64 5.33
CA ASN A 260 7.73 9.88 4.80
C ASN A 260 6.81 10.35 3.67
N SER A 261 6.35 11.59 3.79
CA SER A 261 5.52 12.26 2.78
C SER A 261 6.21 13.55 2.37
N VAL A 262 6.45 13.70 1.07
CA VAL A 262 7.10 14.87 0.47
C VAL A 262 6.14 15.49 -0.54
N LEU A 263 6.01 16.80 -0.49
CA LEU A 263 5.29 17.61 -1.47
C LEU A 263 6.28 18.59 -2.08
N GLN A 264 6.37 18.63 -3.40
CA GLN A 264 7.12 19.65 -4.12
C GLN A 264 6.14 20.44 -4.97
N TYR A 265 6.30 21.75 -5.03
CA TYR A 265 5.48 22.56 -5.90
C TYR A 265 6.30 23.59 -6.67
N THR A 266 5.85 23.87 -7.88
CA THR A 266 6.31 25.00 -8.71
C THR A 266 5.08 25.80 -9.10
N ALA A 267 5.03 27.07 -8.72
CA ALA A 267 3.95 27.97 -9.05
C ALA A 267 4.45 29.09 -9.96
N ARG A 268 3.66 29.43 -10.98
CA ARG A 268 3.86 30.56 -11.90
C ARG A 268 2.65 31.48 -11.76
N LEU A 269 2.80 32.48 -10.91
CA LEU A 269 1.71 33.37 -10.50
C LEU A 269 2.09 34.83 -10.81
N PRO A 270 1.10 35.72 -11.01
CA PRO A 270 1.37 37.14 -11.23
C PRO A 270 1.98 37.80 -9.98
N GLU A 271 2.84 38.79 -10.18
CA GLU A 271 3.27 39.71 -9.13
C GLU A 271 2.16 40.72 -8.85
N PHE A 272 1.92 41.03 -7.57
CA PHE A 272 0.93 42.03 -7.14
C PHE A 272 1.65 43.30 -6.67
N ASP A 273 1.07 44.46 -6.97
CA ASP A 273 1.56 45.73 -6.46
C ASP A 273 1.13 46.01 -5.01
N SER A 274 1.53 47.15 -4.46
CA SER A 274 1.17 47.55 -3.09
C SER A 274 -0.32 47.79 -2.87
N GLU A 275 -1.11 47.90 -3.94
CA GLU A 275 -2.56 48.06 -3.91
C GLU A 275 -3.30 46.72 -4.08
N GLY A 276 -2.57 45.62 -4.29
CA GLY A 276 -3.12 44.28 -4.47
C GLY A 276 -3.67 44.02 -5.88
N ILE A 277 -3.25 44.82 -6.87
CA ILE A 277 -3.62 44.66 -8.28
C ILE A 277 -2.56 43.81 -8.97
N SER A 278 -3.00 42.92 -9.86
CA SER A 278 -2.10 42.05 -10.61
C SER A 278 -1.28 42.82 -11.66
N THR A 279 -0.01 42.46 -11.81
CA THR A 279 0.88 42.99 -12.85
C THR A 279 1.08 41.99 -13.97
N ASP A 280 1.59 42.45 -15.13
CA ASP A 280 1.90 41.59 -16.28
C ASP A 280 3.08 40.62 -16.04
N ARG A 281 3.79 40.77 -14.91
CA ARG A 281 4.97 39.97 -14.60
C ARG A 281 4.56 38.69 -13.88
N ILE A 282 4.97 37.55 -14.44
CA ILE A 282 4.82 36.22 -13.82
C ILE A 282 6.08 35.87 -13.05
N VAL A 283 5.92 35.46 -11.80
CA VAL A 283 6.97 35.01 -10.89
C VAL A 283 6.90 33.49 -10.74
N GLU A 284 8.05 32.83 -10.88
CA GLU A 284 8.19 31.40 -10.62
C GLU A 284 8.66 31.17 -9.17
N ILE A 285 7.86 30.46 -8.40
CA ILE A 285 8.11 30.15 -6.98
C ILE A 285 8.20 28.64 -6.85
N LYS A 286 9.23 28.15 -6.14
CA LYS A 286 9.46 26.73 -5.91
C LYS A 286 9.75 26.49 -4.44
N ASP A 287 9.13 25.47 -3.88
CA ASP A 287 9.44 25.02 -2.54
C ASP A 287 9.05 23.55 -2.34
N SER A 288 9.41 23.01 -1.19
CA SER A 288 9.11 21.63 -0.79
C SER A 288 8.66 21.56 0.66
N LEU A 289 7.65 20.72 0.91
CA LEU A 289 7.15 20.42 2.24
C LEU A 289 7.41 18.96 2.55
N GLN A 290 7.66 18.67 3.82
CA GLN A 290 7.87 17.32 4.30
C GLN A 290 7.12 17.08 5.61
N ILE A 291 6.59 15.87 5.74
CA ILE A 291 6.11 15.30 7.00
C ILE A 291 6.80 13.95 7.18
N GLU A 292 7.60 13.85 8.24
CA GLU A 292 8.17 12.58 8.70
C GLU A 292 7.54 12.21 10.03
N THR A 293 7.14 10.95 10.17
CA THR A 293 6.66 10.44 11.46
C THR A 293 7.79 9.80 12.23
N PHE A 294 7.69 9.85 13.56
CA PHE A 294 8.58 9.09 14.42
C PHE A 294 8.46 7.59 14.09
N PRO A 295 9.59 6.90 13.85
CA PRO A 295 9.56 5.50 13.50
C PRO A 295 9.02 4.67 14.66
N SER A 296 8.17 3.70 14.34
CA SER A 296 7.74 2.68 15.30
C SER A 296 8.59 1.43 15.10
N SER A 297 9.03 0.81 16.20
CA SER A 297 9.84 -0.40 16.13
C SER A 297 9.31 -1.49 17.05
N LYS A 298 9.41 -2.75 16.61
CA LYS A 298 9.12 -3.94 17.42
C LYS A 298 10.21 -4.98 17.26
N ARG A 299 10.54 -5.68 18.35
CA ARG A 299 11.43 -6.84 18.31
C ARG A 299 10.65 -8.06 17.83
N LEU A 300 11.27 -8.85 16.97
CA LEU A 300 10.71 -10.10 16.48
C LEU A 300 11.14 -11.29 17.35
N LEU A 301 10.44 -12.42 17.19
CA LEU A 301 10.77 -13.69 17.81
C LEU A 301 12.23 -14.05 17.53
N VAL A 302 12.95 -14.56 18.54
CA VAL A 302 14.28 -15.15 18.36
C VAL A 302 14.16 -16.68 18.41
N PRO A 303 14.28 -17.39 17.29
CA PRO A 303 14.17 -18.84 17.25
C PRO A 303 15.43 -19.53 17.78
N ASP A 304 15.27 -20.73 18.36
CA ASP A 304 16.41 -21.57 18.72
C ASP A 304 16.96 -22.29 17.47
N LEU A 305 18.07 -21.79 16.94
CA LEU A 305 18.75 -22.29 15.75
C LEU A 305 20.24 -22.54 16.02
N ASN A 306 20.61 -22.84 17.26
CA ASN A 306 22.01 -22.92 17.67
C ASN A 306 22.82 -23.96 16.87
N HIS A 307 22.19 -25.06 16.45
CA HIS A 307 22.81 -26.11 15.63
C HIS A 307 23.10 -25.69 14.18
N LEU A 308 22.51 -24.60 13.71
CA LEU A 308 22.69 -24.08 12.36
C LEU A 308 23.71 -22.94 12.28
N ARG A 309 24.34 -22.58 13.40
CA ARG A 309 25.40 -21.55 13.41
C ARG A 309 26.51 -21.93 12.43
N GLY A 310 26.92 -20.97 11.60
CA GLY A 310 27.91 -21.19 10.53
C GLY A 310 27.35 -21.77 9.23
N HIS A 311 26.09 -22.24 9.21
CA HIS A 311 25.43 -22.61 7.96
C HIS A 311 25.17 -21.35 7.11
N TRP A 312 25.42 -21.42 5.80
CA TRP A 312 25.30 -20.27 4.89
C TRP A 312 23.89 -19.65 4.88
N ALA A 313 22.84 -20.47 5.03
CA ALA A 313 21.44 -20.01 5.10
C ALA A 313 20.98 -19.63 6.53
N TYR A 314 21.86 -19.64 7.53
CA TYR A 314 21.49 -19.43 8.94
C TYR A 314 20.68 -18.16 9.16
N ARG A 315 21.15 -17.03 8.60
CA ARG A 315 20.49 -15.72 8.76
C ARG A 315 19.12 -15.68 8.07
N ASP A 316 18.99 -16.29 6.89
CA ASP A 316 17.72 -16.35 6.16
C ASP A 316 16.70 -17.22 6.90
N ILE A 317 17.13 -18.38 7.41
CA ILE A 317 16.26 -19.26 8.22
C ILE A 317 15.81 -18.54 9.49
N MET A 318 16.73 -17.86 10.17
CA MET A 318 16.40 -17.07 11.36
C MET A 318 15.39 -15.98 11.04
N ALA A 319 15.55 -15.24 9.94
CA ALA A 319 14.62 -14.22 9.49
C ALA A 319 13.21 -14.80 9.25
N LEU A 320 13.11 -15.92 8.54
CA LEU A 320 11.82 -16.54 8.24
C LEU A 320 11.09 -17.08 9.48
N TYR A 321 11.82 -17.66 10.45
CA TYR A 321 11.22 -18.03 11.73
C TYR A 321 10.82 -16.81 12.55
N SER A 322 11.63 -15.75 12.55
CA SER A 322 11.34 -14.50 13.26
C SER A 322 10.08 -13.81 12.72
N LEU A 323 9.81 -13.98 11.42
CA LEU A 323 8.61 -13.50 10.73
C LEU A 323 7.45 -14.50 10.74
N GLU A 324 7.58 -15.62 11.44
CA GLU A 324 6.58 -16.69 11.51
C GLU A 324 6.18 -17.26 10.13
N VAL A 325 7.08 -17.12 9.15
CA VAL A 325 6.96 -17.71 7.81
C VAL A 325 7.23 -19.21 7.90
N PHE A 326 8.32 -19.58 8.58
CA PHE A 326 8.53 -20.95 9.02
C PHE A 326 7.91 -21.15 10.40
N THR A 327 7.20 -22.26 10.57
CA THR A 327 6.48 -22.59 11.80
C THR A 327 6.94 -23.92 12.36
N GLY A 328 6.66 -24.15 13.65
CA GLY A 328 7.06 -25.35 14.37
C GLY A 328 8.38 -25.18 15.13
N ASP A 329 8.95 -26.30 15.55
CA ASP A 329 10.15 -26.34 16.39
C ASP A 329 11.42 -26.05 15.58
N ALA A 330 11.94 -24.83 15.71
CA ALA A 330 13.15 -24.36 15.03
C ALA A 330 14.38 -25.22 15.34
N SER A 331 14.46 -25.82 16.53
CA SER A 331 15.60 -26.66 16.95
C SER A 331 15.73 -27.95 16.11
N ARG A 332 14.64 -28.36 15.45
CA ARG A 332 14.58 -29.54 14.57
C ARG A 332 14.72 -29.21 13.09
N PHE A 333 14.88 -27.93 12.74
CA PHE A 333 14.96 -27.53 11.34
C PHE A 333 16.23 -28.10 10.70
N ASN A 334 16.07 -28.86 9.61
CA ASN A 334 17.18 -29.41 8.84
C ASN A 334 17.28 -28.70 7.46
N PRO A 335 18.28 -27.83 7.23
CA PRO A 335 18.39 -27.09 5.98
C PRO A 335 18.81 -27.94 4.78
N GLN A 336 19.30 -29.18 5.00
CA GLN A 336 19.72 -30.09 3.93
C GLN A 336 18.57 -30.99 3.44
N GLU A 337 17.47 -31.06 4.18
CA GLU A 337 16.30 -31.81 3.78
C GLU A 337 15.64 -31.16 2.54
N VAL A 338 15.16 -31.99 1.62
CA VAL A 338 14.46 -31.53 0.43
C VAL A 338 13.06 -31.06 0.80
N MET A 339 12.62 -29.90 0.32
CA MET A 339 11.34 -29.31 0.70
C MET A 339 10.19 -29.87 -0.13
N THR A 340 9.06 -30.17 0.49
CA THR A 340 7.85 -30.59 -0.25
C THR A 340 7.11 -29.39 -0.83
N ARG A 341 6.27 -29.63 -1.84
CA ARG A 341 5.41 -28.61 -2.44
C ARG A 341 4.44 -28.02 -1.43
N ALA A 342 3.90 -28.81 -0.51
CA ALA A 342 3.00 -28.32 0.53
C ALA A 342 3.71 -27.43 1.55
N GLU A 343 4.92 -27.80 1.99
CA GLU A 343 5.72 -26.97 2.88
C GLU A 343 6.04 -25.62 2.22
N PHE A 344 6.41 -25.63 0.93
CA PHE A 344 6.72 -24.39 0.21
C PHE A 344 5.48 -23.53 0.01
N ALA A 345 4.32 -24.13 -0.28
CA ALA A 345 3.04 -23.42 -0.39
C ALA A 345 2.65 -22.74 0.94
N ASP A 346 2.84 -23.42 2.08
CA ASP A 346 2.59 -22.80 3.39
C ASP A 346 3.54 -21.63 3.66
N ALA A 347 4.83 -21.82 3.42
CA ALA A 347 5.83 -20.77 3.62
C ALA A 347 5.58 -19.54 2.73
N ILE A 348 5.26 -19.74 1.44
CA ILE A 348 5.01 -18.60 0.56
C ILE A 348 3.70 -17.88 0.91
N VAL A 349 2.64 -18.58 1.34
CA VAL A 349 1.40 -17.93 1.78
C VAL A 349 1.64 -17.04 3.00
N ARG A 350 2.47 -17.51 3.94
CA ARG A 350 2.84 -16.74 5.14
C ARG A 350 3.77 -15.58 4.83
N ALA A 351 4.67 -15.74 3.87
CA ALA A 351 5.56 -14.67 3.39
C ALA A 351 4.78 -13.62 2.56
N ALA A 352 3.86 -14.08 1.74
CA ALA A 352 2.91 -13.30 0.96
C ALA A 352 1.73 -12.91 1.86
N ARG A 353 2.00 -12.13 2.90
CA ARG A 353 0.94 -11.60 3.75
C ARG A 353 -0.01 -10.76 2.90
N GLU A 354 -1.30 -10.91 3.15
CA GLU A 354 -2.33 -10.16 2.43
C GLU A 354 -2.15 -8.66 2.63
N VAL A 355 -2.61 -7.89 1.64
CA VAL A 355 -2.64 -6.43 1.73
C VAL A 355 -3.52 -6.06 2.92
N PRO A 356 -3.00 -5.31 3.91
CA PRO A 356 -3.78 -4.95 5.08
C PRO A 356 -5.03 -4.17 4.71
N GLN A 357 -6.16 -4.55 5.30
CA GLN A 357 -7.40 -3.80 5.16
C GLN A 357 -7.26 -2.40 5.80
N ASP A 358 -7.94 -1.43 5.21
CA ASP A 358 -7.92 -0.06 5.70
C ASP A 358 -8.64 0.04 7.07
N PRO A 359 -7.96 0.47 8.15
CA PRO A 359 -8.56 0.57 9.48
C PRO A 359 -9.68 1.62 9.56
N ALA A 360 -9.68 2.62 8.67
CA ALA A 360 -10.75 3.61 8.60
C ALA A 360 -12.03 3.05 7.94
N LEU A 361 -11.93 1.87 7.29
CA LEU A 361 -13.03 1.23 6.59
C LEU A 361 -13.89 0.40 7.54
N VAL A 362 -15.10 0.88 7.77
CA VAL A 362 -16.15 0.08 8.40
C VAL A 362 -16.89 -0.70 7.32
N ASP A 363 -16.66 -2.02 7.24
CA ASP A 363 -17.45 -2.90 6.37
C ASP A 363 -18.74 -3.35 7.07
N SER A 364 -19.85 -2.76 6.65
CA SER A 364 -21.19 -3.06 7.17
C SER A 364 -21.64 -4.51 6.89
N ARG A 365 -20.97 -5.23 5.98
CA ARG A 365 -21.24 -6.65 5.66
C ARG A 365 -20.67 -7.58 6.72
N VAL A 366 -19.48 -7.29 7.24
CA VAL A 366 -18.80 -8.09 8.27
C VAL A 366 -19.56 -8.02 9.59
N ASN A 367 -19.98 -6.81 10.00
CA ASN A 367 -20.74 -6.61 11.24
C ASN A 367 -22.13 -7.27 11.23
N ARG A 368 -22.72 -7.51 10.05
CA ARG A 368 -24.01 -8.21 9.91
C ARG A 368 -23.88 -9.72 10.07
N ARG A 369 -22.72 -10.30 9.71
CA ARG A 369 -22.43 -11.73 9.94
C ARG A 369 -22.23 -12.03 11.43
N VAL A 370 -21.60 -11.12 12.18
CA VAL A 370 -21.34 -11.32 13.62
C VAL A 370 -22.61 -11.26 14.47
N ASN A 371 -23.63 -10.49 14.06
CA ASN A 371 -24.89 -10.35 14.81
C ASN A 371 -25.93 -11.44 14.50
N THR A 372 -25.62 -12.36 13.58
CA THR A 372 -26.43 -13.56 13.35
C THR A 372 -25.73 -14.73 14.04
N ASN A 373 -26.16 -15.06 15.25
CA ASN A 373 -25.80 -16.33 15.90
C ASN A 373 -26.33 -17.49 15.04
N ASN A 374 -25.60 -17.88 14.00
CA ASN A 374 -25.87 -19.07 13.21
C ASN A 374 -24.84 -20.13 13.58
N ARG A 375 -25.22 -20.98 14.54
CA ARG A 375 -24.47 -22.12 15.04
C ARG A 375 -24.33 -23.29 14.03
N ASN A 376 -24.84 -23.17 12.80
CA ASN A 376 -24.92 -24.30 11.86
C ASN A 376 -24.55 -23.91 10.41
N ASN A 377 -23.40 -23.26 10.20
CA ASN A 377 -22.75 -23.31 8.89
C ASN A 377 -21.39 -23.97 9.09
N GLU A 378 -21.34 -25.29 8.90
CA GLU A 378 -20.11 -25.89 8.41
C GLU A 378 -19.82 -25.17 7.09
N ASP A 379 -18.81 -24.30 7.05
CA ASP A 379 -18.34 -23.71 5.80
C ASP A 379 -18.13 -24.86 4.83
N GLU A 380 -18.90 -24.92 3.74
CA GLU A 380 -18.65 -25.80 2.62
C GLU A 380 -17.32 -25.36 1.98
N THR A 381 -16.20 -25.75 2.60
CA THR A 381 -14.88 -25.66 2.01
C THR A 381 -14.86 -26.66 0.86
N THR A 382 -15.26 -26.19 -0.32
CA THR A 382 -15.20 -26.96 -1.56
C THR A 382 -13.77 -27.43 -1.74
N GLN A 383 -13.57 -28.75 -1.70
CA GLN A 383 -12.26 -29.35 -1.86
C GLN A 383 -11.71 -29.01 -3.26
N ARG A 384 -10.65 -28.20 -3.33
CA ARG A 384 -10.08 -27.74 -4.60
C ARG A 384 -9.20 -28.77 -5.28
N PHE A 385 -8.56 -29.63 -4.48
CA PHE A 385 -7.70 -30.71 -4.94
C PHE A 385 -8.11 -32.05 -4.32
N PHE A 386 -8.25 -33.08 -5.15
CA PHE A 386 -8.69 -34.40 -4.71
C PHE A 386 -7.69 -35.10 -3.77
N ASP A 387 -6.41 -34.77 -3.90
CA ASP A 387 -5.30 -35.37 -3.15
C ASP A 387 -4.90 -34.58 -1.89
N VAL A 388 -5.61 -33.50 -1.56
CA VAL A 388 -5.39 -32.72 -0.33
C VAL A 388 -6.58 -32.93 0.61
N SER A 389 -6.37 -33.76 1.63
CA SER A 389 -7.37 -34.04 2.67
C SER A 389 -7.63 -32.82 3.56
N LYS A 390 -8.86 -32.62 4.04
CA LYS A 390 -9.22 -31.56 5.01
C LYS A 390 -8.39 -31.61 6.30
N ASN A 391 -7.93 -32.81 6.68
CA ASN A 391 -7.10 -33.01 7.88
C ASN A 391 -5.60 -32.84 7.62
N HIS A 392 -5.21 -32.53 6.38
CA HIS A 392 -3.82 -32.31 6.03
C HIS A 392 -3.29 -31.04 6.71
N LYS A 393 -2.08 -31.09 7.27
CA LYS A 393 -1.47 -29.97 8.03
C LYS A 393 -1.48 -28.64 7.26
N TYR A 394 -1.33 -28.71 5.94
CA TYR A 394 -1.25 -27.54 5.06
C TYR A 394 -2.53 -27.30 4.24
N TYR A 395 -3.67 -27.92 4.61
CA TYR A 395 -4.93 -27.82 3.85
C TYR A 395 -5.35 -26.36 3.61
N ASP A 396 -5.42 -25.55 4.67
CA ASP A 396 -5.86 -24.15 4.59
C ASP A 396 -4.91 -23.30 3.74
N SER A 397 -3.60 -23.46 3.95
CA SER A 397 -2.58 -22.72 3.20
C SER A 397 -2.61 -23.07 1.71
N ILE A 398 -2.77 -24.34 1.35
CA ILE A 398 -2.86 -24.77 -0.05
C ILE A 398 -4.13 -24.19 -0.71
N ASN A 399 -5.29 -24.28 -0.04
CA ASN A 399 -6.52 -23.73 -0.60
C ASN A 399 -6.46 -22.20 -0.72
N SER A 400 -5.94 -21.50 0.29
CA SER A 400 -5.72 -20.05 0.24
C SER A 400 -4.76 -19.67 -0.88
N ALA A 401 -3.65 -20.39 -1.03
CA ALA A 401 -2.70 -20.16 -2.13
C ALA A 401 -3.36 -20.34 -3.50
N PHE A 402 -4.21 -21.35 -3.65
CA PHE A 402 -4.91 -21.60 -4.90
C PHE A 402 -5.96 -20.52 -5.19
N ASP A 403 -6.77 -20.15 -4.19
CA ASP A 403 -7.80 -19.12 -4.31
C ASP A 403 -7.20 -17.75 -4.65
N ARG A 404 -6.02 -17.47 -4.11
CA ARG A 404 -5.27 -16.25 -4.41
C ARG A 404 -4.55 -16.32 -5.75
N GLY A 405 -4.44 -17.49 -6.39
CA GLY A 405 -3.70 -17.67 -7.64
C GLY A 405 -2.18 -17.74 -7.47
N ILE A 406 -1.68 -17.97 -6.26
CA ILE A 406 -0.26 -18.15 -5.95
C ILE A 406 0.27 -19.48 -6.48
N ILE A 407 -0.55 -20.53 -6.38
CA ILE A 407 -0.23 -21.88 -6.85
C ILE A 407 -1.26 -22.38 -7.85
N SER A 408 -0.82 -23.31 -8.69
CA SER A 408 -1.67 -24.12 -9.56
C SER A 408 -1.43 -25.61 -9.31
N GLY A 409 -2.45 -26.42 -9.58
CA GLY A 409 -2.31 -27.88 -9.61
C GLY A 409 -1.46 -28.35 -10.78
N ARG A 410 -1.03 -29.61 -10.75
CA ARG A 410 -0.26 -30.23 -11.85
C ARG A 410 -1.14 -30.86 -12.94
N GLY A 411 -2.45 -30.67 -12.87
CA GLY A 411 -3.45 -31.31 -13.74
C GLY A 411 -4.38 -32.23 -12.95
N ASP A 412 -5.45 -32.71 -13.61
CA ASP A 412 -6.39 -33.71 -13.09
C ASP A 412 -7.03 -33.40 -11.72
N GLY A 413 -7.09 -32.12 -11.34
CA GLY A 413 -7.58 -31.69 -10.02
C GLY A 413 -6.67 -32.10 -8.86
N ARG A 414 -5.36 -32.27 -9.09
CA ARG A 414 -4.36 -32.71 -8.09
C ARG A 414 -3.26 -31.67 -7.87
N PHE A 415 -2.79 -31.58 -6.62
CA PHE A 415 -1.72 -30.65 -6.21
C PHE A 415 -0.35 -31.32 -6.00
N TYR A 416 -0.35 -32.58 -5.56
CA TYR A 416 0.80 -33.37 -5.14
C TYR A 416 1.54 -32.74 -3.94
N PRO A 417 0.92 -32.72 -2.74
CA PRO A 417 1.47 -32.02 -1.57
C PRO A 417 2.81 -32.60 -1.08
N GLU A 418 2.98 -33.92 -1.17
CA GLU A 418 4.16 -34.65 -0.68
C GLU A 418 5.31 -34.69 -1.70
N ASP A 419 5.06 -34.30 -2.96
CA ASP A 419 6.12 -34.24 -3.96
C ASP A 419 7.12 -33.15 -3.62
N TYR A 420 8.40 -33.40 -3.91
CA TYR A 420 9.44 -32.38 -3.76
C TYR A 420 9.28 -31.27 -4.80
N ILE A 421 9.55 -30.05 -4.36
CA ILE A 421 9.45 -28.87 -5.22
C ILE A 421 10.76 -28.63 -5.99
N THR A 422 10.63 -28.38 -7.29
CA THR A 422 11.77 -28.06 -8.16
C THR A 422 12.09 -26.57 -8.13
N THR A 423 13.29 -26.19 -8.54
CA THR A 423 13.70 -24.78 -8.66
C THR A 423 12.76 -24.00 -9.59
N ALA A 424 12.36 -24.57 -10.72
CA ALA A 424 11.42 -23.94 -11.65
C ALA A 424 10.02 -23.74 -11.05
N ASP A 425 9.52 -24.72 -10.28
CA ASP A 425 8.22 -24.62 -9.60
C ASP A 425 8.23 -23.51 -8.54
N ALA A 426 9.28 -23.46 -7.71
CA ALA A 426 9.43 -22.43 -6.68
C ALA A 426 9.46 -21.01 -7.26
N ILE A 427 10.21 -20.81 -8.35
CA ILE A 427 10.29 -19.51 -9.04
C ILE A 427 8.94 -19.13 -9.64
N THR A 428 8.24 -20.09 -10.25
CA THR A 428 6.91 -19.86 -10.83
C THR A 428 5.94 -19.36 -9.77
N ILE A 429 5.89 -20.03 -8.62
CA ILE A 429 5.03 -19.66 -7.49
C ILE A 429 5.35 -18.24 -6.97
N ILE A 430 6.62 -17.89 -6.83
CA ILE A 430 7.04 -16.56 -6.35
C ILE A 430 6.64 -15.45 -7.32
N ILE A 431 6.83 -15.65 -8.62
CA ILE A 431 6.47 -14.64 -9.61
C ILE A 431 4.95 -14.50 -9.72
N SER A 432 4.21 -15.60 -9.59
CA SER A 432 2.75 -15.55 -9.50
C SER A 432 2.25 -14.85 -8.23
N THR A 433 2.97 -15.00 -7.12
CA THR A 433 2.70 -14.23 -5.90
C THR A 433 2.82 -12.72 -6.12
N LEU A 434 3.80 -12.29 -6.90
CA LEU A 434 4.00 -10.88 -7.28
C LEU A 434 3.06 -10.39 -8.38
N GLY A 435 2.47 -11.31 -9.15
CA GLY A 435 1.61 -11.02 -10.29
C GLY A 435 2.33 -10.37 -11.47
N LEU A 436 3.63 -10.63 -11.62
CA LEU A 436 4.51 -10.00 -12.61
C LEU A 436 4.76 -10.85 -13.86
N GLU A 437 4.02 -11.94 -14.08
CA GLU A 437 4.21 -12.88 -15.19
C GLU A 437 4.14 -12.19 -16.56
N ASN A 438 3.30 -11.15 -16.66
CA ASN A 438 3.07 -10.40 -17.91
C ASN A 438 4.23 -9.45 -18.28
N LEU A 439 5.26 -9.32 -17.43
CA LEU A 439 6.48 -8.57 -17.79
C LEU A 439 7.38 -9.34 -18.76
N ALA A 440 7.14 -10.63 -18.96
CA ALA A 440 7.85 -11.42 -19.95
C ALA A 440 7.41 -11.06 -21.38
N PRO A 441 8.33 -11.05 -22.36
CA PRO A 441 7.98 -10.91 -23.78
C PRO A 441 6.99 -12.00 -24.22
N GLN A 442 6.02 -11.64 -25.06
CA GLN A 442 5.07 -12.61 -25.60
C GLN A 442 5.74 -13.63 -26.52
N ASP A 443 6.75 -13.20 -27.27
CA ASP A 443 7.51 -14.04 -28.21
C ASP A 443 8.75 -14.65 -27.56
N GLY A 444 8.53 -15.60 -26.65
CA GLY A 444 9.57 -16.51 -26.16
C GLY A 444 10.66 -15.84 -25.32
N ALA A 445 10.44 -15.77 -24.01
CA ALA A 445 11.44 -15.26 -23.08
C ALA A 445 12.74 -16.10 -23.10
N ILE A 446 13.90 -15.42 -23.23
CA ILE A 446 15.23 -16.02 -23.23
C ILE A 446 15.97 -15.55 -21.97
N THR A 447 16.44 -16.51 -21.18
CA THR A 447 17.20 -16.25 -19.95
C THR A 447 18.71 -16.28 -20.23
N ILE A 448 19.51 -15.72 -19.32
CA ILE A 448 20.99 -15.75 -19.41
C ILE A 448 21.58 -17.09 -18.97
N PHE A 449 20.76 -17.99 -18.43
CA PHE A 449 21.21 -19.25 -17.86
C PHE A 449 21.70 -20.21 -18.95
N LYS A 450 22.79 -20.92 -18.67
CA LYS A 450 23.37 -21.89 -19.62
C LYS A 450 22.44 -23.06 -19.92
N ASP A 451 21.61 -23.43 -18.95
CA ASP A 451 20.58 -24.47 -19.04
C ASP A 451 19.19 -23.90 -19.39
N ASN A 452 19.14 -22.80 -20.15
CA ASN A 452 17.88 -22.21 -20.62
C ASN A 452 17.01 -23.18 -21.44
N SER A 453 17.61 -24.18 -22.09
CA SER A 453 16.87 -25.26 -22.78
C SER A 453 16.09 -26.17 -21.83
N ASP A 454 16.58 -26.32 -20.60
CA ASP A 454 16.06 -27.27 -19.63
C ASP A 454 14.92 -26.64 -18.79
N ILE A 455 14.71 -25.33 -18.94
CA ILE A 455 13.61 -24.62 -18.28
C ILE A 455 12.29 -25.04 -18.92
N PRO A 456 11.34 -25.60 -18.14
CA PRO A 456 10.06 -26.00 -18.68
C PRO A 456 9.29 -24.81 -19.25
N LYS A 457 8.51 -25.07 -20.32
CA LYS A 457 7.78 -24.02 -21.05
C LYS A 457 6.88 -23.15 -20.14
N TYR A 458 6.23 -23.76 -19.15
CA TYR A 458 5.36 -23.05 -18.21
C TYR A 458 6.13 -22.09 -17.28
N ALA A 459 7.38 -22.41 -16.94
CA ALA A 459 8.20 -21.63 -16.01
C ALA A 459 9.04 -20.56 -16.72
N ARG A 460 9.16 -20.63 -18.06
CA ARG A 460 10.07 -19.78 -18.84
C ARG A 460 9.85 -18.28 -18.62
N ASN A 461 8.59 -17.84 -18.62
CA ASN A 461 8.25 -16.44 -18.38
C ASN A 461 8.61 -16.02 -16.95
N SER A 462 8.24 -16.85 -15.96
CA SER A 462 8.53 -16.58 -14.55
C SER A 462 10.04 -16.51 -14.29
N VAL A 463 10.83 -17.44 -14.82
CA VAL A 463 12.28 -17.44 -14.68
C VAL A 463 12.90 -16.20 -15.32
N TYR A 464 12.43 -15.80 -16.50
CA TYR A 464 12.89 -14.57 -17.14
C TYR A 464 12.61 -13.32 -16.29
N VAL A 465 11.38 -13.19 -15.77
CA VAL A 465 11.02 -12.05 -14.92
C VAL A 465 11.83 -12.07 -13.63
N ALA A 466 11.92 -13.21 -12.96
CA ALA A 466 12.69 -13.38 -11.72
C ALA A 466 14.16 -13.00 -11.89
N GLN A 467 14.75 -13.32 -13.05
CA GLN A 467 16.11 -12.92 -13.40
C GLN A 467 16.20 -11.40 -13.59
N LYS A 468 15.26 -10.81 -14.34
CA LYS A 468 15.24 -9.37 -14.66
C LYS A 468 15.13 -8.50 -13.41
N ILE A 469 14.33 -8.94 -12.43
CA ILE A 469 14.13 -8.22 -11.16
C ILE A 469 15.14 -8.64 -10.07
N GLY A 470 16.13 -9.49 -10.39
CA GLY A 470 17.22 -9.85 -9.48
C GLY A 470 16.88 -10.83 -8.36
N LEU A 471 15.68 -11.44 -8.36
CA LEU A 471 15.30 -12.44 -7.35
C LEU A 471 16.12 -13.73 -7.44
N ILE A 472 16.52 -14.09 -8.67
CA ILE A 472 17.35 -15.27 -8.92
C ILE A 472 18.65 -14.88 -9.61
N ILE A 473 19.72 -15.56 -9.20
CA ILE A 473 21.04 -15.50 -9.81
C ILE A 473 21.47 -16.95 -10.02
N GLY A 474 22.13 -17.22 -11.14
CA GLY A 474 22.65 -18.55 -11.43
C GLY A 474 23.73 -18.93 -10.43
N ASP A 475 24.09 -20.21 -10.41
CA ASP A 475 25.27 -20.65 -9.66
C ASP A 475 26.56 -20.00 -10.21
N GLU A 476 27.69 -20.25 -9.54
CA GLU A 476 29.01 -19.73 -9.95
C GLU A 476 29.38 -20.06 -11.40
N ARG A 477 28.74 -21.08 -11.99
CA ARG A 477 28.99 -21.55 -13.36
C ARG A 477 27.94 -21.03 -14.35
N GLY A 478 26.93 -20.30 -13.89
CA GLY A 478 25.86 -19.70 -14.70
C GLY A 478 24.66 -20.61 -14.97
N TYR A 479 24.46 -21.67 -14.16
CA TYR A 479 23.33 -22.60 -14.27
C TYR A 479 22.22 -22.27 -13.27
N LEU A 480 20.96 -22.46 -13.66
CA LEU A 480 19.80 -22.34 -12.78
C LEU A 480 19.46 -23.65 -12.07
N LYS A 481 19.62 -24.76 -12.79
CA LYS A 481 19.19 -26.13 -12.46
C LYS A 481 17.67 -26.22 -12.25
N PRO A 482 16.85 -25.96 -13.29
CA PRO A 482 15.40 -25.79 -13.16
C PRO A 482 14.68 -27.02 -12.61
N MET A 483 15.17 -28.23 -12.91
CA MET A 483 14.56 -29.50 -12.48
C MET A 483 15.13 -30.04 -11.16
N GLU A 484 16.16 -29.39 -10.59
CA GLU A 484 16.73 -29.80 -9.30
C GLU A 484 15.76 -29.47 -8.16
N TYR A 485 15.59 -30.41 -7.23
CA TYR A 485 14.80 -30.19 -6.03
C TYR A 485 15.51 -29.24 -5.07
N ILE A 486 14.76 -28.34 -4.44
CA ILE A 486 15.34 -27.37 -3.51
C ILE A 486 15.37 -27.94 -2.08
N THR A 487 16.49 -27.72 -1.40
CA THR A 487 16.58 -27.97 0.04
C THR A 487 15.85 -26.89 0.83
N LYS A 488 15.43 -27.18 2.06
CA LYS A 488 14.80 -26.20 2.96
C LYS A 488 15.68 -24.96 3.18
N GLY A 489 17.00 -25.13 3.24
CA GLY A 489 17.95 -24.02 3.30
C GLY A 489 17.92 -23.14 2.04
N ARG A 490 17.90 -23.74 0.84
CA ARG A 490 17.80 -22.99 -0.43
C ARG A 490 16.45 -22.32 -0.58
N ALA A 491 15.36 -22.98 -0.19
CA ALA A 491 14.04 -22.38 -0.14
C ALA A 491 13.99 -21.16 0.80
N ALA A 492 14.63 -21.24 1.97
CA ALA A 492 14.68 -20.14 2.93
C ALA A 492 15.32 -18.89 2.32
N VAL A 493 16.44 -19.04 1.61
CA VAL A 493 17.11 -17.92 0.93
C VAL A 493 16.24 -17.33 -0.17
N ILE A 494 15.59 -18.16 -0.97
CA ILE A 494 14.71 -17.70 -2.05
C ILE A 494 13.52 -16.91 -1.47
N ILE A 495 12.87 -17.41 -0.42
CA ILE A 495 11.72 -16.75 0.21
C ILE A 495 12.15 -15.45 0.91
N ASN A 496 13.31 -15.44 1.58
CA ASN A 496 13.84 -14.23 2.20
C ASN A 496 14.22 -13.17 1.16
N LYS A 497 14.75 -13.58 0.00
CA LYS A 497 14.97 -12.67 -1.14
C LYS A 497 13.65 -12.07 -1.65
N TYR A 498 12.59 -12.86 -1.75
CA TYR A 498 11.25 -12.36 -2.08
C TYR A 498 10.79 -11.29 -1.06
N ILE A 499 10.93 -11.56 0.25
CA ILE A 499 10.57 -10.60 1.30
C ILE A 499 11.41 -9.32 1.20
N ASN A 500 12.72 -9.43 0.95
CA ASN A 500 13.60 -8.28 0.79
C ASN A 500 13.26 -7.45 -0.46
N TYR A 501 12.97 -8.10 -1.59
CA TYR A 501 12.49 -7.43 -2.80
C TYR A 501 11.22 -6.63 -2.52
N MET A 502 10.27 -7.23 -1.80
CA MET A 502 9.03 -6.57 -1.39
C MET A 502 9.31 -5.37 -0.49
N ARG A 503 10.24 -5.48 0.47
CA ARG A 503 10.56 -4.40 1.41
C ARG A 503 11.33 -3.23 0.79
N GLU A 504 12.26 -3.51 -0.12
CA GLU A 504 13.24 -2.52 -0.57
C GLU A 504 13.15 -2.22 -2.07
N ASP A 505 13.17 -3.22 -2.93
CA ASP A 505 13.39 -3.02 -4.37
C ASP A 505 12.12 -2.62 -5.11
N LEU A 506 10.95 -3.15 -4.71
CA LEU A 506 9.67 -2.70 -5.25
C LEU A 506 9.47 -1.19 -4.97
N LYS A 507 9.91 -0.70 -3.81
CA LYS A 507 9.88 0.73 -3.49
C LYS A 507 10.79 1.54 -4.40
N LYS A 508 12.01 1.07 -4.63
CA LYS A 508 12.98 1.77 -5.51
C LYS A 508 12.44 1.89 -6.92
N ASP A 509 11.86 0.84 -7.49
CA ASP A 509 11.32 0.89 -8.85
C ASP A 509 10.23 1.96 -9.03
N TYR A 510 9.37 2.13 -8.01
CA TYR A 510 8.31 3.13 -8.04
C TYR A 510 8.79 4.52 -7.65
N ARG A 511 9.91 4.67 -6.92
CA ARG A 511 10.48 5.97 -6.53
C ARG A 511 11.50 6.50 -7.54
N GLU A 512 12.37 5.64 -8.08
CA GLU A 512 13.55 6.03 -8.88
C GLU A 512 13.22 6.19 -10.37
N ARG A 513 12.15 5.57 -10.87
CA ARG A 513 11.59 5.92 -12.19
C ARG A 513 11.00 7.34 -12.24
N ILE A 514 10.82 7.99 -11.09
CA ILE A 514 10.28 9.36 -10.96
C ILE A 514 11.39 10.42 -11.07
N ILE A 515 12.62 10.11 -10.64
CA ILE A 515 13.70 11.13 -10.54
C ILE A 515 14.52 11.23 -11.83
N ASN A 516 14.44 10.23 -12.72
CA ASN A 516 15.27 10.14 -13.93
C ASN A 516 14.50 10.23 -15.26
N TYR A 517 13.31 10.84 -15.26
CA TYR A 517 12.62 11.23 -16.49
C TYR A 517 12.37 12.73 -16.54
#